data_AF-A0A7Y6FHV2-F1
#
_entry.id   AF-A0A7Y6FHV2-F1
#
_cell.length_a   1.000
_cell.length_b   1.000
_cell.length_c   1.000
_cell.angle_alpha   90.00
_cell.angle_beta   90.00
_cell.angle_gamma   90.00
#
_symmetry.space_group_name_H-M   'P 1'
#
loop_
_entity.id
_entity.type
_entity.pdbx_description
1 polymer ?
#
loop_
_entity_poly.entity_id
_entity_poly.type
_entity_poly.pdbx_seq_one_letter_code
_entity_poly.pdbx_strand_id
1 'polypeptide(L)'
;MGDWRADPTFAMCRALADGADLASFVGGPFDIRAVVATIGPGTFDGTVLDDLPWGNFPHGKKAREAVRLLLTGDRCARNAMDVLIGMCADDSRAAVSLAVPFLIRIATDPYHRHRADALGGLAGPARARHFGVASREELLLHRSGPQHDDYGVEVTGYPAGWSVAAARTAITAGAPVLLPLLNAFDPAMRIDASYVLATADDLARTVRSAFATRFLKEQDPMTRAALVLATAETTRAHSHRPDTMWIRELWQDQAQAPEVRLAAAIGWLCLTDEPAPDALHTTVDTLATEERAHAMAVLPWMAAAGGSEPGLLCCVRRMLHPQEPEPSDDPWA
;
A
#
# COMPACT_ATOMS: atom_id res chain seq x y z
N MET A 1 -14.96 26.27 10.58
CA MET A 1 -14.86 24.80 10.61
C MET A 1 -16.17 24.31 11.24
N GLY A 2 -17.03 23.64 10.48
CA GLY A 2 -18.33 23.18 11.00
C GLY A 2 -18.13 22.05 12.02
N ASP A 3 -19.06 21.91 12.97
CA ASP A 3 -19.02 20.82 13.95
C ASP A 3 -19.16 19.47 13.22
N TRP A 4 -18.10 18.68 13.20
CA TRP A 4 -18.09 17.33 12.60
C TRP A 4 -19.15 16.42 13.24
N ARG A 5 -19.61 16.76 14.46
CA ARG A 5 -20.68 16.05 15.14
C ARG A 5 -22.05 16.23 14.46
N ALA A 6 -22.23 17.25 13.63
CA ALA A 6 -23.45 17.46 12.86
C ALA A 6 -23.36 16.90 11.43
N ASP A 7 -22.17 16.47 10.98
CA ASP A 7 -21.98 15.98 9.61
C ASP A 7 -22.55 14.56 9.48
N PRO A 8 -23.57 14.30 8.64
CA PRO A 8 -24.13 12.96 8.47
C PRO A 8 -23.09 11.91 8.02
N THR A 9 -21.99 12.36 7.42
CA THR A 9 -20.86 11.52 6.99
C THR A 9 -20.16 10.80 8.14
N PHE A 10 -20.28 11.31 9.36
CA PHE A 10 -19.70 10.73 10.56
C PHE A 10 -20.75 10.04 11.46
N ALA A 11 -21.94 9.73 10.94
CA ALA A 11 -23.02 9.15 11.72
C ALA A 11 -22.62 7.83 12.40
N MET A 12 -21.92 6.94 11.69
CA MET A 12 -21.41 5.70 12.30
C MET A 12 -20.33 6.00 13.35
N CYS A 13 -19.34 6.83 13.03
CA CYS A 13 -18.26 7.18 13.97
C CYS A 13 -18.82 7.78 15.28
N ARG A 14 -19.86 8.61 15.19
CA ARG A 14 -20.58 9.13 16.36
C ARG A 14 -21.29 8.04 17.14
N ALA A 15 -22.07 7.19 16.47
CA ALA A 15 -22.78 6.11 17.14
C ALA A 15 -21.80 5.18 17.90
N LEU A 16 -20.64 4.88 17.32
CA LEU A 16 -19.57 4.14 17.99
C LEU A 16 -19.02 4.87 19.21
N ALA A 17 -18.77 6.19 19.10
CA ALA A 17 -18.34 7.02 20.24
C ALA A 17 -19.40 7.08 21.35
N ASP A 18 -20.68 6.99 21.00
CA ASP A 18 -21.82 6.94 21.91
C ASP A 18 -22.08 5.52 22.47
N GLY A 19 -21.23 4.54 22.14
CA GLY A 19 -21.25 3.18 22.69
C GLY A 19 -22.03 2.14 21.87
N ALA A 20 -22.39 2.45 20.62
CA ALA A 20 -22.95 1.45 19.71
C ALA A 20 -21.92 0.34 19.43
N ASP A 21 -22.42 -0.89 19.32
CA ASP A 21 -21.59 -2.04 18.93
C ASP A 21 -21.24 -1.95 17.43
N LEU A 22 -19.95 -2.08 17.10
CA LEU A 22 -19.47 -2.13 15.73
C LEU A 22 -20.14 -3.24 14.91
N ALA A 23 -20.46 -4.37 15.55
CA ALA A 23 -21.14 -5.49 14.90
C ALA A 23 -22.51 -5.10 14.33
N SER A 24 -23.18 -4.08 14.88
CA SER A 24 -24.49 -3.60 14.40
C SER A 24 -24.46 -2.95 13.02
N PHE A 25 -23.27 -2.54 12.55
CA PHE A 25 -23.10 -1.90 11.23
C PHE A 25 -22.64 -2.89 10.14
N VAL A 26 -22.26 -4.11 10.51
CA VAL A 26 -21.70 -5.11 9.57
C VAL A 26 -22.71 -5.46 8.48
N GLY A 27 -22.25 -5.46 7.23
CA GLY A 27 -23.09 -5.73 6.05
C GLY A 27 -24.05 -4.58 5.67
N GLY A 28 -24.09 -3.50 6.46
CA GLY A 28 -24.94 -2.35 6.24
C GLY A 28 -24.34 -1.28 5.32
N PRO A 29 -25.03 -0.14 5.13
CA PRO A 29 -24.60 0.93 4.23
C PRO A 29 -23.41 1.75 4.77
N PHE A 30 -22.99 1.51 6.01
CA PHE A 30 -21.77 2.08 6.61
C PHE A 30 -20.60 1.08 6.62
N ASP A 31 -20.83 -0.18 6.24
CA ASP A 31 -19.77 -1.17 6.06
C ASP A 31 -19.17 -1.01 4.66
N ILE A 32 -18.00 -0.36 4.60
CA ILE A 32 -17.32 -0.10 3.33
C ILE A 32 -17.01 -1.40 2.56
N ARG A 33 -16.78 -2.52 3.26
CA ARG A 33 -16.50 -3.81 2.63
C ARG A 33 -17.74 -4.32 1.90
N ALA A 34 -18.91 -4.17 2.51
CA ALA A 34 -20.18 -4.54 1.90
C ALA A 34 -20.48 -3.67 0.68
N VAL A 35 -20.27 -2.36 0.79
CA VAL A 35 -20.47 -1.42 -0.33
C VAL A 35 -19.51 -1.72 -1.49
N VAL A 36 -18.21 -1.88 -1.22
CA VAL A 36 -17.21 -2.20 -2.25
C VAL A 36 -17.49 -3.55 -2.92
N ALA A 37 -17.97 -4.55 -2.19
CA ALA A 37 -18.34 -5.85 -2.77
C ALA A 37 -19.48 -5.77 -3.80
N THR A 38 -20.32 -4.72 -3.77
CA THR A 38 -21.34 -4.48 -4.81
C THR A 38 -20.76 -3.95 -6.12
N ILE A 39 -19.52 -3.42 -6.08
CA ILE A 39 -18.80 -2.82 -7.20
C ILE A 39 -18.04 -3.94 -7.91
N GLY A 40 -18.75 -4.74 -8.70
CA GLY A 40 -18.18 -5.88 -9.40
C GLY A 40 -17.11 -5.50 -10.45
N PRO A 41 -16.17 -6.42 -10.79
CA PRO A 41 -15.20 -6.21 -11.86
C PRO A 41 -15.91 -6.26 -13.23
N GLY A 42 -16.48 -5.14 -13.67
CA GLY A 42 -17.24 -5.03 -14.93
C GLY A 42 -17.18 -3.63 -15.54
N THR A 43 -17.70 -3.48 -16.76
CA THR A 43 -17.81 -2.18 -17.44
C THR A 43 -18.80 -1.26 -16.73
N PHE A 44 -18.31 -0.54 -15.71
CA PHE A 44 -19.00 0.62 -15.17
C PHE A 44 -19.27 1.64 -16.27
N ASP A 45 -20.52 1.99 -16.48
CA ASP A 45 -20.90 3.31 -16.95
C ASP A 45 -20.83 4.29 -15.76
N GLY A 46 -20.60 5.57 -16.03
CA GLY A 46 -20.39 6.58 -14.99
C GLY A 46 -21.57 6.77 -14.01
N THR A 47 -22.71 6.14 -14.28
CA THR A 47 -23.93 6.15 -13.45
C THR A 47 -23.71 5.47 -12.10
N VAL A 48 -22.91 4.39 -12.05
CA VAL A 48 -22.64 3.66 -10.80
C VAL A 48 -21.87 4.53 -9.79
N LEU A 49 -21.08 5.50 -10.24
CA LEU A 49 -20.37 6.41 -9.33
C LEU A 49 -21.33 7.24 -8.49
N ASP A 50 -22.46 7.66 -9.06
CA ASP A 50 -23.43 8.54 -8.41
C ASP A 50 -24.40 7.79 -7.49
N ASP A 51 -24.62 6.49 -7.72
CA ASP A 51 -25.50 5.65 -6.92
C ASP A 51 -24.86 5.15 -5.61
N LEU A 52 -23.53 5.26 -5.48
CA LEU A 52 -22.83 4.80 -4.29
C LEU A 52 -23.05 5.74 -3.09
N PRO A 53 -23.11 5.20 -1.86
CA PRO A 53 -23.37 5.97 -0.65
C PRO A 53 -22.10 6.69 -0.14
N TRP A 54 -21.43 7.47 -0.99
CA TRP A 54 -20.23 8.24 -0.63
C TRP A 54 -20.44 9.12 0.61
N GLY A 55 -21.66 9.63 0.81
CA GLY A 55 -22.03 10.43 1.97
C GLY A 55 -22.02 9.70 3.31
N ASN A 56 -21.80 8.38 3.34
CA ASN A 56 -21.71 7.59 4.56
C ASN A 56 -20.29 7.43 5.11
N PHE A 57 -19.27 7.82 4.32
CA PHE A 57 -17.86 7.61 4.65
C PHE A 57 -17.13 8.94 4.78
N PRO A 58 -16.34 9.16 5.83
CA PRO A 58 -15.55 10.39 6.02
C PRO A 58 -14.84 10.82 4.73
N HIS A 59 -14.99 12.09 4.36
CA HIS A 59 -14.48 12.68 3.11
C HIS A 59 -15.02 12.10 1.80
N GLY A 60 -16.05 11.24 1.82
CA GLY A 60 -16.53 10.54 0.64
C GLY A 60 -17.01 11.44 -0.51
N LYS A 61 -17.60 12.61 -0.23
CA LYS A 61 -17.94 13.59 -1.29
C LYS A 61 -16.70 14.10 -2.03
N LYS A 62 -15.59 14.34 -1.30
CA LYS A 62 -14.31 14.81 -1.86
C LYS A 62 -13.65 13.71 -2.67
N ALA A 63 -13.69 12.46 -2.19
CA ALA A 63 -13.18 11.31 -2.92
C ALA A 63 -13.99 11.03 -4.20
N ARG A 64 -15.33 11.11 -4.14
CA ARG A 64 -16.20 10.97 -5.32
C ARG A 64 -15.84 11.99 -6.40
N GLU A 65 -15.66 13.25 -6.03
CA GLU A 65 -15.32 14.29 -6.99
C GLU A 65 -13.93 14.08 -7.59
N ALA A 66 -12.95 13.64 -6.79
CA ALA A 66 -11.65 13.25 -7.30
C ALA A 66 -11.75 12.10 -8.33
N VAL A 67 -12.52 11.05 -8.02
CA VAL A 67 -12.77 9.93 -8.96
C VAL A 67 -13.46 10.42 -10.24
N ARG A 68 -14.45 11.31 -10.13
CA ARG A 68 -15.12 11.89 -11.31
C ARG A 68 -14.13 12.62 -12.21
N LEU A 69 -13.27 13.47 -11.64
CA LEU A 69 -12.24 14.21 -12.39
C LEU A 69 -11.21 13.28 -13.06
N LEU A 70 -10.88 12.18 -12.39
CA LEU A 70 -9.98 11.16 -12.94
C LEU A 70 -10.62 10.44 -14.12
N LEU A 71 -11.89 10.03 -14.00
CA LEU A 71 -12.64 9.32 -15.05
C LEU A 71 -12.89 10.17 -16.30
N THR A 72 -13.11 11.48 -16.14
CA THR A 72 -13.29 12.39 -17.30
C THR A 72 -11.98 12.71 -18.02
N GLY A 73 -10.84 12.35 -17.43
CA GLY A 73 -9.54 12.69 -17.97
C GLY A 73 -9.34 14.21 -18.05
N ASP A 74 -9.82 14.99 -17.08
CA ASP A 74 -9.62 16.45 -17.05
C ASP A 74 -8.20 16.82 -16.55
N ARG A 75 -7.64 17.96 -16.97
CA ARG A 75 -6.30 18.47 -16.59
C ARG A 75 -6.13 18.58 -15.07
N CYS A 76 -7.22 18.78 -14.34
CA CYS A 76 -7.26 18.81 -12.88
C CYS A 76 -7.09 17.43 -12.21
N ALA A 77 -7.06 16.34 -12.97
CA ALA A 77 -6.99 14.99 -12.43
C ALA A 77 -5.68 14.64 -11.71
N ARG A 78 -4.54 15.29 -12.03
CA ARG A 78 -3.32 15.11 -11.21
C ARG A 78 -3.58 15.57 -9.78
N ASN A 79 -4.19 16.74 -9.61
CA ASN A 79 -4.61 17.24 -8.31
C ASN A 79 -5.66 16.32 -7.65
N ALA A 80 -6.45 15.57 -8.44
CA ALA A 80 -7.41 14.61 -7.91
C ALA A 80 -6.72 13.37 -7.32
N MET A 81 -5.64 12.86 -7.93
CA MET A 81 -4.83 11.81 -7.29
C MET A 81 -4.14 12.30 -6.03
N ASP A 82 -3.58 13.52 -6.05
CA ASP A 82 -2.95 14.12 -4.86
C ASP A 82 -3.95 14.23 -3.69
N VAL A 83 -5.22 14.50 -3.99
CA VAL A 83 -6.30 14.50 -2.99
C VAL A 83 -6.51 13.12 -2.38
N LEU A 84 -6.53 12.05 -3.19
CA LEU A 84 -6.74 10.68 -2.69
C LEU A 84 -5.53 10.15 -1.93
N ILE A 85 -4.32 10.45 -2.40
CA ILE A 85 -3.06 10.10 -1.74
C ILE A 85 -2.95 10.87 -0.41
N GLY A 86 -3.27 12.16 -0.40
CA GLY A 86 -3.29 12.99 0.80
C GLY A 86 -4.28 12.46 1.85
N MET A 87 -5.46 11.98 1.45
CA MET A 87 -6.38 11.32 2.38
C MET A 87 -5.79 10.06 3.00
N CYS A 88 -5.02 9.26 2.25
CA CYS A 88 -4.32 8.11 2.82
C CYS A 88 -3.19 8.54 3.76
N ALA A 89 -2.53 9.67 3.48
CA ALA A 89 -1.49 10.25 4.31
C ALA A 89 -2.04 10.76 5.65
N ASP A 90 -3.22 11.39 5.62
CA ASP A 90 -3.93 11.88 6.80
C ASP A 90 -4.71 10.77 7.53
N ASP A 91 -4.40 9.50 7.27
CA ASP A 91 -5.07 8.32 7.83
C ASP A 91 -6.61 8.36 7.75
N SER A 92 -7.12 8.82 6.60
CA SER A 92 -8.54 9.01 6.28
C SER A 92 -8.92 8.19 5.04
N ARG A 93 -8.78 6.88 5.14
CA ARG A 93 -8.72 5.94 4.02
C ARG A 93 -10.07 5.32 3.63
N ALA A 94 -11.11 5.43 4.45
CA ALA A 94 -12.42 4.83 4.16
C ALA A 94 -12.98 5.20 2.78
N ALA A 95 -13.00 6.50 2.47
CA ALA A 95 -13.47 6.99 1.18
C ALA A 95 -12.55 6.63 0.01
N VAL A 96 -11.24 6.53 0.25
CA VAL A 96 -10.28 6.11 -0.80
C VAL A 96 -10.43 4.62 -1.09
N SER A 97 -10.75 3.81 -0.08
CA SER A 97 -11.06 2.38 -0.25
C SER A 97 -12.26 2.17 -1.17
N LEU A 98 -13.27 3.04 -1.10
CA LEU A 98 -14.41 3.05 -2.04
C LEU A 98 -14.01 3.38 -3.49
N ALA A 99 -12.93 4.16 -3.67
CA ALA A 99 -12.42 4.57 -4.97
C ALA A 99 -11.61 3.48 -5.69
N VAL A 100 -11.09 2.48 -4.96
CA VAL A 100 -10.17 1.45 -5.49
C VAL A 100 -10.68 0.77 -6.77
N PRO A 101 -11.94 0.30 -6.87
CA PRO A 101 -12.41 -0.33 -8.11
C PRO A 101 -12.33 0.59 -9.34
N PHE A 102 -12.58 1.89 -9.16
CA PHE A 102 -12.49 2.88 -10.24
C PHE A 102 -11.03 3.14 -10.63
N LEU A 103 -10.13 3.22 -9.65
CA LEU A 103 -8.69 3.37 -9.88
C LEU A 103 -8.10 2.16 -10.62
N ILE A 104 -8.55 0.93 -10.34
CA ILE A 104 -8.14 -0.29 -11.07
C ILE A 104 -8.49 -0.16 -12.54
N ARG A 105 -9.70 0.32 -12.86
CA ARG A 105 -10.12 0.54 -14.24
C ARG A 105 -9.22 1.57 -14.94
N ILE A 106 -8.95 2.69 -14.28
CA ILE A 106 -8.10 3.75 -14.83
C ILE A 106 -6.68 3.24 -15.09
N ALA A 107 -6.11 2.47 -14.16
CA ALA A 107 -4.76 1.93 -14.27
C ALA A 107 -4.61 0.89 -15.40
N THR A 108 -5.68 0.14 -15.66
CA THR A 108 -5.69 -0.97 -16.63
C THR A 108 -6.10 -0.55 -18.04
N ASP A 109 -6.71 0.62 -18.22
CA ASP A 109 -6.95 1.21 -19.54
C ASP A 109 -5.63 1.71 -20.17
N PRO A 110 -5.15 1.09 -21.26
CA PRO A 110 -3.89 1.46 -21.87
C PRO A 110 -3.88 2.85 -22.51
N TYR A 111 -5.07 3.42 -22.78
CA TYR A 111 -5.23 4.73 -23.40
C TYR A 111 -5.52 5.83 -22.38
N HIS A 112 -5.74 5.47 -21.11
CA HIS A 112 -6.02 6.45 -20.08
C HIS A 112 -4.73 7.18 -19.66
N ARG A 113 -4.72 8.49 -19.85
CA ARG A 113 -3.53 9.33 -19.62
C ARG A 113 -3.03 9.37 -18.18
N HIS A 114 -3.90 9.06 -17.21
CA HIS A 114 -3.59 9.05 -15.77
C HIS A 114 -3.41 7.63 -15.21
N ARG A 115 -3.20 6.63 -16.08
CA ARG A 115 -3.13 5.24 -15.65
C ARG A 115 -2.00 4.95 -14.67
N ALA A 116 -0.85 5.61 -14.82
CA ALA A 116 0.30 5.44 -13.93
C ALA A 116 0.01 6.03 -12.55
N ASP A 117 -0.48 7.29 -12.51
CA ASP A 117 -0.86 7.95 -11.27
C ASP A 117 -1.93 7.16 -10.50
N ALA A 118 -2.92 6.61 -11.21
CA ALA A 118 -3.94 5.75 -10.61
C ALA A 118 -3.36 4.45 -10.04
N LEU A 119 -2.42 3.80 -10.76
CA LEU A 119 -1.75 2.59 -10.30
C LEU A 119 -0.93 2.84 -9.02
N GLY A 120 -0.16 3.93 -8.97
CA GLY A 120 0.64 4.30 -7.80
C GLY A 120 -0.21 4.56 -6.54
N GLY A 121 -1.42 5.09 -6.70
CA GLY A 121 -2.33 5.37 -5.58
C GLY A 121 -3.15 4.18 -5.06
N LEU A 122 -3.21 3.06 -5.79
CA LEU A 122 -4.11 1.94 -5.47
C LEU A 122 -3.79 1.24 -4.14
N ALA A 123 -2.49 1.10 -3.84
CA ALA A 123 -2.05 0.34 -2.67
C ALA A 123 -2.21 1.11 -1.35
N GLY A 124 -2.30 2.44 -1.39
CA GLY A 124 -2.36 3.30 -0.20
C GLY A 124 -3.42 2.87 0.82
N PRO A 125 -4.71 2.78 0.46
CA PRO A 125 -5.77 2.37 1.39
C PRO A 125 -5.70 0.90 1.82
N ALA A 126 -4.95 0.06 1.09
CA ALA A 126 -4.81 -1.38 1.36
C ALA A 126 -3.71 -1.72 2.38
N ARG A 127 -2.99 -0.72 2.89
CA ARG A 127 -1.87 -0.90 3.82
C ARG A 127 -2.27 -0.51 5.24
N ALA A 128 -1.72 -1.24 6.22
CA ALA A 128 -2.03 -1.08 7.64
C ALA A 128 -1.71 0.33 8.16
N ARG A 129 -0.53 0.83 7.81
CA ARG A 129 -0.04 2.19 8.04
C ARG A 129 0.75 2.60 6.81
N HIS A 130 0.39 3.72 6.19
CA HIS A 130 0.88 4.04 4.85
C HIS A 130 2.15 4.90 4.85
N PHE A 131 2.41 5.73 5.88
CA PHE A 131 3.54 6.66 5.90
C PHE A 131 4.32 6.64 7.21
N GLY A 132 5.63 6.92 7.15
CA GLY A 132 6.53 7.10 8.29
C GLY A 132 6.87 5.81 9.04
N VAL A 133 6.58 4.66 8.44
CA VAL A 133 6.73 3.34 9.05
C VAL A 133 7.93 2.63 8.44
N ALA A 134 8.92 2.34 9.30
CA ALA A 134 10.17 1.69 8.87
C ALA A 134 10.66 0.60 9.85
N SER A 135 9.83 0.19 10.82
CA SER A 135 10.17 -0.88 11.76
C SER A 135 9.92 -2.27 11.16
N ARG A 136 10.56 -3.29 11.74
CA ARG A 136 10.41 -4.70 11.30
C ARG A 136 8.98 -5.18 11.42
N GLU A 137 8.24 -4.68 12.40
CA GLU A 137 6.88 -5.09 12.74
C GLU A 137 5.85 -4.48 11.80
N GLU A 138 6.15 -3.32 11.22
CA GLU A 138 5.14 -2.47 10.61
C GLU A 138 5.33 -2.25 9.10
N LEU A 139 6.58 -2.21 8.59
CA LEU A 139 6.87 -1.84 7.19
C LEU A 139 6.09 -2.71 6.16
N LEU A 140 6.09 -4.02 6.38
CA LEU A 140 5.41 -4.99 5.51
C LEU A 140 4.12 -5.55 6.15
N LEU A 141 3.58 -4.88 7.17
CA LEU A 141 2.49 -5.42 7.97
C LEU A 141 1.26 -5.72 7.12
N HIS A 142 0.96 -7.01 7.03
CA HIS A 142 -0.20 -7.53 6.33
C HIS A 142 -0.94 -8.54 7.22
N ARG A 143 -1.81 -8.05 8.11
CA ARG A 143 -2.70 -8.94 8.87
C ARG A 143 -3.80 -9.44 7.93
N SER A 144 -3.92 -10.75 7.80
CA SER A 144 -4.99 -11.45 7.08
C SER A 144 -5.93 -12.10 8.11
N GLY A 145 -7.25 -12.15 7.84
CA GLY A 145 -8.23 -12.85 8.69
C GLY A 145 -9.39 -11.97 9.20
N PRO A 146 -10.39 -12.55 9.89
CA PRO A 146 -11.62 -11.83 10.27
C PRO A 146 -11.42 -10.74 11.32
N GLN A 147 -10.28 -10.73 12.02
CA GLN A 147 -9.92 -9.75 13.05
C GLN A 147 -9.25 -8.50 12.44
N HIS A 148 -9.94 -7.85 11.51
CA HIS A 148 -9.49 -6.55 10.98
C HIS A 148 -9.58 -5.43 12.04
N ASP A 149 -10.30 -5.66 13.14
CA ASP A 149 -10.53 -4.67 14.19
C ASP A 149 -9.23 -4.27 14.95
N ASP A 150 -8.14 -5.03 14.80
CA ASP A 150 -6.86 -4.76 15.45
C ASP A 150 -6.04 -3.63 14.82
N TYR A 151 -6.46 -3.08 13.67
CA TYR A 151 -5.82 -1.91 13.08
C TYR A 151 -6.20 -0.59 13.77
N GLY A 152 -7.09 -0.63 14.76
CA GLY A 152 -7.59 0.55 15.46
C GLY A 152 -8.55 1.36 14.60
N VAL A 153 -8.58 2.67 14.84
CA VAL A 153 -9.44 3.62 14.15
C VAL A 153 -8.63 4.64 13.38
N GLU A 154 -9.14 5.04 12.22
CA GLU A 154 -8.68 6.20 11.45
C GLU A 154 -8.77 7.48 12.29
N VAL A 155 -8.12 8.56 11.87
CA VAL A 155 -8.26 9.89 12.50
C VAL A 155 -9.72 10.37 12.53
N THR A 156 -10.54 9.84 11.61
CA THR A 156 -11.96 10.12 11.46
C THR A 156 -12.84 9.34 12.45
N GLY A 157 -12.26 8.41 13.22
CA GLY A 157 -12.96 7.45 14.07
C GLY A 157 -13.53 6.24 13.32
N TYR A 158 -13.32 6.15 12.00
CA TYR A 158 -13.77 5.01 11.20
C TYR A 158 -12.87 3.78 11.46
N PRO A 159 -13.40 2.54 11.50
CA PRO A 159 -12.59 1.34 11.70
C PRO A 159 -11.56 1.15 10.57
N ALA A 160 -10.28 1.37 10.85
CA ALA A 160 -9.23 1.36 9.83
C ALA A 160 -9.11 0.00 9.14
N GLY A 161 -9.38 -1.07 9.89
CA GLY A 161 -9.40 -2.43 9.36
C GLY A 161 -10.48 -2.68 8.32
N TRP A 162 -11.64 -2.03 8.41
CA TRP A 162 -12.70 -2.19 7.43
C TRP A 162 -12.30 -1.57 6.09
N SER A 163 -11.66 -0.41 6.12
CA SER A 163 -11.10 0.26 4.95
C SER A 163 -10.01 -0.58 4.28
N VAL A 164 -9.03 -1.06 5.06
CA VAL A 164 -7.97 -1.94 4.57
C VAL A 164 -8.54 -3.21 3.94
N ALA A 165 -9.49 -3.87 4.62
CA ALA A 165 -10.16 -5.06 4.10
C ALA A 165 -10.86 -4.80 2.76
N ALA A 166 -11.58 -3.69 2.65
CA ALA A 166 -12.32 -3.33 1.45
C ALA A 166 -11.37 -3.09 0.27
N ALA A 167 -10.29 -2.32 0.50
CA ALA A 167 -9.28 -2.05 -0.52
C ALA A 167 -8.58 -3.34 -0.99
N ARG A 168 -8.14 -4.19 -0.07
CA ARG A 168 -7.51 -5.49 -0.41
C ARG A 168 -8.46 -6.41 -1.16
N THR A 169 -9.73 -6.46 -0.76
CA THR A 169 -10.75 -7.27 -1.46
C THR A 169 -10.94 -6.78 -2.89
N ALA A 170 -11.03 -5.46 -3.11
CA ALA A 170 -11.12 -4.90 -4.45
C ALA A 170 -9.88 -5.18 -5.31
N ILE A 171 -8.67 -5.04 -4.74
CA ILE A 171 -7.41 -5.36 -5.44
C ILE A 171 -7.36 -6.85 -5.78
N THR A 172 -7.78 -7.72 -4.87
CA THR A 172 -7.85 -9.17 -5.10
C THR A 172 -8.81 -9.51 -6.23
N ALA A 173 -10.01 -8.92 -6.24
CA ALA A 173 -10.97 -9.08 -7.32
C ALA A 173 -10.45 -8.53 -8.66
N GLY A 174 -9.66 -7.47 -8.63
CA GLY A 174 -9.00 -6.87 -9.79
C GLY A 174 -7.68 -7.54 -10.20
N ALA A 175 -7.17 -8.51 -9.45
CA ALA A 175 -5.88 -9.15 -9.73
C ALA A 175 -5.74 -9.68 -11.17
N PRO A 176 -6.78 -10.29 -11.80
CA PRO A 176 -6.68 -10.76 -13.19
C PRO A 176 -6.34 -9.66 -14.20
N VAL A 177 -6.81 -8.42 -13.99
CA VAL A 177 -6.52 -7.28 -14.89
C VAL A 177 -5.26 -6.51 -14.50
N LEU A 178 -4.82 -6.61 -13.24
CA LEU A 178 -3.58 -6.00 -12.74
C LEU A 178 -2.33 -6.84 -13.05
N LEU A 179 -2.43 -8.18 -13.01
CA LEU A 179 -1.31 -9.10 -13.25
C LEU A 179 -0.55 -8.84 -14.59
N PRO A 180 -1.21 -8.54 -15.73
CA PRO A 180 -0.51 -8.18 -16.95
C PRO A 180 0.41 -6.96 -16.82
N LEU A 181 0.15 -6.03 -15.88
CA LEU A 181 0.94 -4.82 -15.68
C LEU A 181 2.36 -5.12 -15.13
N LEU A 182 2.59 -6.30 -14.53
CA LEU A 182 3.95 -6.78 -14.22
C LEU A 182 4.82 -6.96 -15.48
N ASN A 183 4.21 -6.96 -16.67
CA ASN A 183 4.88 -7.02 -17.96
C ASN A 183 4.80 -5.71 -18.75
N ALA A 184 4.41 -4.61 -18.13
CA ALA A 184 4.44 -3.29 -18.75
C ALA A 184 5.86 -2.95 -19.25
N PHE A 185 5.94 -2.18 -20.35
CA PHE A 185 7.22 -1.75 -20.91
C PHE A 185 7.97 -0.80 -19.96
N ASP A 186 7.23 0.11 -19.33
CA ASP A 186 7.74 1.07 -18.36
C ASP A 186 8.09 0.38 -17.02
N PRO A 187 9.35 0.48 -16.53
CA PRO A 187 9.74 -0.02 -15.21
C PRO A 187 8.91 0.54 -14.05
N ALA A 188 8.51 1.81 -14.09
CA ALA A 188 7.73 2.42 -13.01
C ALA A 188 6.38 1.71 -12.85
N MET A 189 5.67 1.46 -13.97
CA MET A 189 4.44 0.68 -13.98
C MET A 189 4.61 -0.74 -13.41
N ARG A 190 5.76 -1.38 -13.63
CA ARG A 190 6.04 -2.72 -13.08
C ARG A 190 6.28 -2.68 -11.57
N ILE A 191 6.98 -1.65 -11.09
CA ILE A 191 7.19 -1.39 -9.65
C ILE A 191 5.84 -1.18 -8.97
N ASP A 192 5.01 -0.28 -9.48
CA ASP A 192 3.69 0.02 -8.90
C ASP A 192 2.75 -1.19 -8.98
N ALA A 193 2.76 -1.94 -10.07
CA ALA A 193 2.00 -3.17 -10.18
C ALA A 193 2.42 -4.19 -9.11
N SER A 194 3.72 -4.33 -8.85
CA SER A 194 4.25 -5.20 -7.80
C SER A 194 3.81 -4.73 -6.42
N TYR A 195 3.85 -3.42 -6.18
CA TYR A 195 3.44 -2.79 -4.93
C TYR A 195 1.96 -2.96 -4.61
N VAL A 196 1.10 -2.83 -5.62
CA VAL A 196 -0.35 -3.03 -5.50
C VAL A 196 -0.68 -4.49 -5.27
N LEU A 197 -0.15 -5.38 -6.11
CA LEU A 197 -0.43 -6.81 -6.03
C LEU A 197 0.07 -7.45 -4.73
N ALA A 198 1.10 -6.89 -4.09
CA ALA A 198 1.57 -7.35 -2.78
C ALA A 198 0.52 -7.25 -1.67
N THR A 199 -0.51 -6.41 -1.85
CA THR A 199 -1.63 -6.24 -0.91
C THR A 199 -2.83 -7.12 -1.23
N ALA A 200 -2.80 -7.86 -2.34
CA ALA A 200 -3.86 -8.78 -2.70
C ALA A 200 -3.86 -10.00 -1.76
N ASP A 201 -5.05 -10.53 -1.50
CA ASP A 201 -5.20 -11.82 -0.84
C ASP A 201 -4.88 -12.95 -1.82
N ASP A 202 -3.66 -13.50 -1.73
CA ASP A 202 -3.14 -14.50 -2.66
C ASP A 202 -3.22 -15.94 -2.13
N LEU A 203 -4.40 -16.33 -1.61
CA LEU A 203 -4.64 -17.71 -1.15
C LEU A 203 -4.36 -18.75 -2.26
N ALA A 204 -4.59 -18.38 -3.52
CA ALA A 204 -4.36 -19.23 -4.69
C ALA A 204 -2.90 -19.24 -5.19
N ARG A 205 -1.99 -18.49 -4.56
CA ARG A 205 -0.57 -18.36 -4.95
C ARG A 205 -0.33 -17.87 -6.39
N THR A 206 -1.32 -17.26 -7.01
CA THR A 206 -1.24 -16.78 -8.40
C THR A 206 -0.37 -15.53 -8.48
N VAL A 207 -0.54 -14.59 -7.55
CA VAL A 207 0.27 -13.37 -7.49
C VAL A 207 1.73 -13.70 -7.19
N ARG A 208 1.98 -14.57 -6.20
CA ARG A 208 3.32 -15.06 -5.85
C ARG A 208 4.02 -15.73 -7.03
N SER A 209 3.30 -16.59 -7.77
CA SER A 209 3.85 -17.25 -8.96
C SER A 209 4.19 -16.24 -10.06
N ALA A 210 3.38 -15.18 -10.22
CA ALA A 210 3.65 -14.12 -11.17
C ALA A 210 4.87 -13.28 -10.78
N PHE A 211 5.08 -13.00 -9.49
CA PHE A 211 6.30 -12.33 -9.00
C PHE A 211 7.56 -13.15 -9.31
N ALA A 212 7.55 -14.44 -8.97
CA ALA A 212 8.67 -15.33 -9.26
C ALA A 212 8.98 -15.39 -10.76
N THR A 213 7.95 -15.56 -11.60
CA THR A 213 8.08 -15.56 -13.07
C THR A 213 8.65 -14.24 -13.59
N ARG A 214 8.22 -13.09 -13.04
CA ARG A 214 8.74 -11.79 -13.46
C ARG A 214 10.18 -11.59 -13.00
N PHE A 215 10.51 -11.97 -11.77
CA PHE A 215 11.85 -11.80 -11.21
C PHE A 215 12.93 -12.51 -12.06
N LEU A 216 12.63 -13.70 -12.58
CA LEU A 216 13.58 -14.48 -13.40
C LEU A 216 13.97 -13.82 -14.73
N LYS A 217 13.12 -12.94 -15.28
CA LYS A 217 13.36 -12.28 -16.57
C LYS A 217 13.67 -10.78 -16.46
N GLU A 218 13.46 -10.20 -15.28
CA GLU A 218 13.66 -8.78 -15.05
C GLU A 218 15.16 -8.44 -15.07
N GLN A 219 15.50 -7.34 -15.73
CA GLN A 219 16.87 -6.84 -15.83
C GLN A 219 17.07 -5.54 -15.05
N ASP A 220 15.99 -4.77 -14.84
CA ASP A 220 16.04 -3.53 -14.08
C ASP A 220 16.22 -3.80 -12.57
N PRO A 221 17.32 -3.33 -11.93
CA PRO A 221 17.60 -3.61 -10.52
C PRO A 221 16.51 -3.13 -9.56
N MET A 222 15.92 -1.96 -9.82
CA MET A 222 14.85 -1.40 -8.98
C MET A 222 13.57 -2.23 -9.07
N THR A 223 13.20 -2.66 -10.27
CA THR A 223 12.04 -3.55 -10.46
C THR A 223 12.28 -4.90 -9.78
N ARG A 224 13.52 -5.45 -9.84
CA ARG A 224 13.86 -6.67 -9.08
C ARG A 224 13.76 -6.46 -7.57
N ALA A 225 14.24 -5.33 -7.07
CA ALA A 225 14.12 -4.96 -5.65
C ALA A 225 12.64 -4.84 -5.23
N ALA A 226 11.79 -4.23 -6.06
CA ALA A 226 10.34 -4.15 -5.83
C ALA A 226 9.68 -5.53 -5.75
N LEU A 227 10.05 -6.46 -6.65
CA LEU A 227 9.52 -7.83 -6.64
C LEU A 227 9.94 -8.61 -5.39
N VAL A 228 11.15 -8.37 -4.87
CA VAL A 228 11.61 -8.96 -3.60
C VAL A 228 10.78 -8.45 -2.43
N LEU A 229 10.56 -7.13 -2.33
CA LEU A 229 9.72 -6.54 -1.28
C LEU A 229 8.26 -7.02 -1.38
N ALA A 230 7.71 -7.08 -2.59
CA ALA A 230 6.37 -7.61 -2.83
C ALA A 230 6.24 -9.08 -2.40
N THR A 231 7.26 -9.89 -2.69
CA THR A 231 7.31 -11.30 -2.24
C THR A 231 7.44 -11.39 -0.72
N ALA A 232 8.26 -10.54 -0.10
CA ALA A 232 8.40 -10.49 1.35
C ALA A 232 7.06 -10.13 2.02
N GLU A 233 6.35 -9.13 1.52
CA GLU A 233 5.05 -8.72 2.05
C GLU A 233 3.99 -9.82 1.91
N THR A 234 3.90 -10.44 0.73
CA THR A 234 2.98 -11.57 0.50
C THR A 234 3.34 -12.77 1.40
N THR A 235 4.63 -12.98 1.69
CA THR A 235 5.11 -14.01 2.62
C THR A 235 4.77 -13.68 4.07
N ARG A 236 4.77 -12.40 4.44
CA ARG A 236 4.33 -11.97 5.77
C ARG A 236 2.83 -12.17 5.96
N ALA A 237 2.04 -11.90 4.92
CA ALA A 237 0.59 -12.15 4.91
C ALA A 237 0.26 -13.65 5.02
N HIS A 238 1.00 -14.47 4.29
CA HIS A 238 0.79 -15.91 4.17
C HIS A 238 2.15 -16.62 4.25
N SER A 239 2.52 -17.06 5.45
CA SER A 239 3.84 -17.63 5.74
C SER A 239 4.21 -18.73 4.73
N HIS A 240 5.34 -18.54 4.06
CA HIS A 240 5.83 -19.46 3.05
C HIS A 240 7.35 -19.61 3.21
N ARG A 241 7.75 -20.66 3.95
CA ARG A 241 9.15 -20.90 4.32
C ARG A 241 10.15 -20.89 3.15
N PRO A 242 9.82 -21.44 1.96
CA PRO A 242 10.72 -21.35 0.81
C PRO A 242 11.07 -19.91 0.41
N ASP A 243 10.11 -18.98 0.48
CA ASP A 243 10.38 -17.59 0.09
C ASP A 243 11.20 -16.85 1.14
N THR A 244 11.01 -17.15 2.43
CA THR A 244 11.88 -16.63 3.50
C THR A 244 13.34 -17.06 3.29
N MET A 245 13.56 -18.33 2.90
CA MET A 245 14.91 -18.84 2.59
C MET A 245 15.48 -18.20 1.32
N TRP A 246 14.68 -18.10 0.27
CA TRP A 246 15.08 -17.45 -0.98
C TRP A 246 15.46 -15.97 -0.77
N ILE A 247 14.68 -15.22 0.00
CA ILE A 247 14.99 -13.82 0.37
C ILE A 247 16.29 -13.76 1.18
N ARG A 248 16.53 -14.72 2.08
CA ARG A 248 17.80 -14.81 2.83
C ARG A 248 19.00 -15.03 1.91
N GLU A 249 18.87 -15.91 0.94
CA GLU A 249 19.93 -16.21 -0.03
C GLU A 249 20.24 -14.98 -0.90
N LEU A 250 19.23 -14.21 -1.31
CA LEU A 250 19.40 -13.03 -2.15
C LEU A 250 20.27 -11.94 -1.55
N TRP A 251 20.15 -11.63 -0.25
CA TRP A 251 20.98 -10.58 0.35
C TRP A 251 22.44 -11.04 0.53
N GLN A 252 22.66 -12.36 0.65
CA GLN A 252 23.98 -12.99 0.76
C GLN A 252 24.69 -13.12 -0.58
N ASP A 253 23.94 -13.25 -1.68
CA ASP A 253 24.48 -13.42 -3.03
C ASP A 253 25.14 -12.13 -3.55
N GLN A 254 26.48 -12.15 -3.63
CA GLN A 254 27.28 -11.04 -4.13
C GLN A 254 27.12 -10.77 -5.63
N ALA A 255 26.57 -11.72 -6.40
CA ALA A 255 26.29 -11.52 -7.82
C ALA A 255 25.02 -10.67 -8.05
N GLN A 256 24.17 -10.50 -7.04
CA GLN A 256 22.99 -9.64 -7.14
C GLN A 256 23.36 -8.16 -7.08
N ALA A 257 22.56 -7.34 -7.76
CA ALA A 257 22.67 -5.89 -7.68
C ALA A 257 22.47 -5.42 -6.22
N PRO A 258 23.19 -4.38 -5.77
CA PRO A 258 23.07 -3.82 -4.42
C PRO A 258 21.63 -3.56 -3.96
N GLU A 259 20.79 -3.02 -4.85
CA GLU A 259 19.40 -2.66 -4.57
C GLU A 259 18.56 -3.90 -4.24
N VAL A 260 18.80 -5.00 -4.96
CA VAL A 260 18.13 -6.30 -4.73
C VAL A 260 18.57 -6.87 -3.37
N ARG A 261 19.86 -6.77 -3.05
CA ARG A 261 20.41 -7.26 -1.78
C ARG A 261 19.86 -6.47 -0.59
N LEU A 262 19.75 -5.14 -0.70
CA LEU A 262 19.16 -4.28 0.32
C LEU A 262 17.66 -4.57 0.51
N ALA A 263 16.89 -4.66 -0.57
CA ALA A 263 15.49 -5.06 -0.53
C ALA A 263 15.31 -6.44 0.13
N ALA A 264 16.18 -7.40 -0.20
CA ALA A 264 16.18 -8.72 0.41
C ALA A 264 16.54 -8.69 1.90
N ALA A 265 17.51 -7.88 2.31
CA ALA A 265 17.87 -7.71 3.72
C ALA A 265 16.69 -7.14 4.53
N ILE A 266 16.08 -6.06 4.05
CA ILE A 266 14.90 -5.43 4.70
C ILE A 266 13.72 -6.41 4.74
N GLY A 267 13.44 -7.07 3.61
CA GLY A 267 12.38 -8.07 3.52
C GLY A 267 12.59 -9.23 4.49
N TRP A 268 13.83 -9.72 4.61
CA TRP A 268 14.18 -10.80 5.55
C TRP A 268 13.99 -10.36 7.01
N LEU A 269 14.46 -9.16 7.38
CA LEU A 269 14.27 -8.59 8.72
C LEU A 269 12.79 -8.42 9.07
N CYS A 270 11.94 -8.13 8.09
CA CYS A 270 10.49 -8.07 8.26
C CYS A 270 9.82 -9.44 8.30
N LEU A 271 10.53 -10.55 8.08
CA LEU A 271 9.96 -11.90 8.09
C LEU A 271 10.39 -12.73 9.30
N THR A 272 11.28 -12.19 10.12
CA THR A 272 11.90 -12.92 11.23
C THR A 272 12.04 -12.04 12.46
N ASP A 273 11.85 -12.66 13.62
CA ASP A 273 12.19 -12.06 14.92
C ASP A 273 13.63 -12.41 15.34
N GLU A 274 14.37 -13.13 14.48
CA GLU A 274 15.78 -13.45 14.73
C GLU A 274 16.65 -12.18 14.82
N PRO A 275 17.66 -12.17 15.69
CA PRO A 275 18.65 -11.11 15.70
C PRO A 275 19.36 -11.04 14.35
N ALA A 276 19.65 -9.82 13.89
CA ALA A 276 20.35 -9.63 12.63
C ALA A 276 21.78 -10.18 12.75
N PRO A 277 22.24 -11.06 11.85
CA PRO A 277 23.62 -11.54 11.87
C PRO A 277 24.61 -10.39 11.59
N ASP A 278 25.81 -10.44 12.18
CA ASP A 278 26.86 -9.43 11.95
C ASP A 278 27.19 -9.20 10.46
N ALA A 279 27.15 -10.29 9.67
CA ALA A 279 27.35 -10.23 8.23
C ALA A 279 26.26 -9.41 7.51
N LEU A 280 25.02 -9.41 8.03
CA LEU A 280 23.94 -8.58 7.51
C LEU A 280 24.20 -7.11 7.86
N HIS A 281 24.59 -6.79 9.10
CA HIS A 281 24.98 -5.43 9.49
C HIS A 281 26.06 -4.88 8.55
N THR A 282 27.17 -5.61 8.40
CA THR A 282 28.29 -5.20 7.54
C THR A 282 27.84 -5.00 6.08
N THR A 283 27.00 -5.90 5.57
CA THR A 283 26.48 -5.80 4.20
C THR A 283 25.62 -4.55 4.02
N VAL A 284 24.68 -4.32 4.93
CA VAL A 284 23.76 -3.18 4.86
C VAL A 284 24.52 -1.87 5.03
N ASP A 285 25.42 -1.74 6.00
CA ASP A 285 26.21 -0.52 6.23
C ASP A 285 27.09 -0.18 5.01
N THR A 286 27.61 -1.19 4.31
CA THR A 286 28.40 -1.00 3.09
C THR A 286 27.53 -0.57 1.89
N LEU A 287 26.31 -1.11 1.78
CA LEU A 287 25.45 -0.91 0.61
C LEU A 287 24.46 0.25 0.79
N ALA A 288 24.08 0.65 2.00
CA ALA A 288 23.08 1.69 2.25
C ALA A 288 23.72 3.11 2.18
N THR A 289 24.35 3.44 1.06
CA THR A 289 24.90 4.79 0.84
C THR A 289 23.79 5.80 0.59
N GLU A 290 24.06 7.07 0.87
CA GLU A 290 23.10 8.17 0.65
C GLU A 290 22.62 8.25 -0.81
N GLU A 291 23.53 8.14 -1.78
CA GLU A 291 23.20 8.11 -3.21
C GLU A 291 22.22 6.97 -3.53
N ARG A 292 22.48 5.77 -2.99
CA ARG A 292 21.62 4.60 -3.22
C ARG A 292 20.29 4.72 -2.52
N ALA A 293 20.25 5.34 -1.33
CA ALA A 293 19.02 5.62 -0.62
C ALA A 293 18.11 6.56 -1.42
N HIS A 294 18.68 7.60 -2.04
CA HIS A 294 17.94 8.48 -2.94
C HIS A 294 17.47 7.75 -4.21
N ALA A 295 18.32 6.89 -4.80
CA ALA A 295 17.93 6.10 -5.96
C ALA A 295 16.76 5.14 -5.63
N MET A 296 16.79 4.48 -4.47
CA MET A 296 15.75 3.55 -4.03
C MET A 296 14.46 4.24 -3.59
N ALA A 297 14.40 5.58 -3.52
CA ALA A 297 13.16 6.31 -3.23
C ALA A 297 12.07 6.12 -4.31
N VAL A 298 12.43 5.62 -5.50
CA VAL A 298 11.47 5.17 -6.51
C VAL A 298 10.62 3.98 -6.05
N LEU A 299 11.10 3.19 -5.08
CA LEU A 299 10.35 2.07 -4.52
C LEU A 299 9.27 2.60 -3.58
N PRO A 300 7.98 2.30 -3.80
CA PRO A 300 6.91 2.86 -2.98
C PRO A 300 7.03 2.53 -1.48
N TRP A 301 7.60 1.37 -1.10
CA TRP A 301 7.90 1.05 0.29
C TRP A 301 8.92 2.02 0.92
N MET A 302 9.95 2.42 0.16
CA MET A 302 10.97 3.36 0.64
C MET A 302 10.43 4.80 0.63
N ALA A 303 9.65 5.18 -0.38
CA ALA A 303 8.96 6.46 -0.38
C ALA A 303 8.03 6.62 0.83
N ALA A 304 7.28 5.56 1.16
CA ALA A 304 6.38 5.51 2.31
C ALA A 304 7.11 5.56 3.66
N ALA A 305 8.26 4.88 3.77
CA ALA A 305 9.07 4.88 4.99
C ALA A 305 9.82 6.19 5.23
N GLY A 306 10.06 6.96 4.16
CA GLY A 306 10.82 8.21 4.21
C GLY A 306 10.08 9.38 4.83
N GLY A 307 10.83 10.45 5.10
CA GLY A 307 10.35 11.72 5.64
C GLY A 307 11.42 12.79 5.42
N SER A 308 11.98 13.30 6.51
CA SER A 308 13.19 14.15 6.47
C SER A 308 14.44 13.38 6.05
N GLU A 309 14.49 12.07 6.30
CA GLU A 309 15.52 11.16 5.82
C GLU A 309 15.00 10.25 4.69
N PRO A 310 15.86 9.81 3.74
CA PRO A 310 15.52 8.79 2.76
C PRO A 310 15.04 7.50 3.44
N GLY A 311 13.93 6.92 2.95
CA GLY A 311 13.29 5.79 3.65
C GLY A 311 14.14 4.53 3.77
N LEU A 312 15.11 4.31 2.86
CA LEU A 312 16.10 3.24 3.03
C LEU A 312 16.89 3.43 4.33
N LEU A 313 17.43 4.64 4.56
CA LEU A 313 18.22 4.94 5.75
C LEU A 313 17.33 4.87 7.00
N CYS A 314 16.08 5.35 6.92
CA CYS A 314 15.11 5.19 7.99
C CYS A 314 14.89 3.72 8.37
N CYS A 315 14.74 2.83 7.38
CA CYS A 315 14.60 1.40 7.60
C CYS A 315 15.85 0.81 8.26
N VAL A 316 17.05 1.14 7.76
CA VAL A 316 18.32 0.64 8.31
C VAL A 316 18.46 1.07 9.77
N ARG A 317 18.28 2.36 10.06
CA ARG A 317 18.33 2.91 11.42
C ARG A 317 17.34 2.21 12.35
N ARG A 318 16.06 2.16 11.99
CA ARG A 318 15.02 1.58 12.86
C ARG A 318 15.13 0.06 13.02
N MET A 319 15.62 -0.68 12.02
CA MET A 319 15.67 -2.15 12.08
C MET A 319 16.99 -2.73 12.59
N LEU A 320 18.11 -2.01 12.42
CA LEU A 320 19.45 -2.50 12.75
C LEU A 320 20.16 -1.66 13.81
N HIS A 321 19.91 -0.35 13.83
CA HIS A 321 20.56 0.59 14.73
C HIS A 321 19.53 1.37 15.56
N PRO A 322 18.59 0.72 16.28
CA PRO A 322 17.48 1.42 16.96
C PRO A 322 17.94 2.34 18.10
N GLN A 323 19.22 2.29 18.47
CA GLN A 323 19.85 3.16 19.45
C GLN A 323 20.27 4.51 18.86
N GLU A 324 20.36 4.63 17.53
CA GLU A 324 20.71 5.88 16.88
C GLU A 324 19.54 6.88 16.94
N PRO A 325 19.81 8.14 17.30
CA PRO A 325 18.78 9.16 17.41
C PRO A 325 18.12 9.41 16.06
N GLU A 326 16.86 9.84 16.07
CA GLU A 326 16.23 10.33 14.84
C GLU A 326 16.96 11.59 14.37
N PRO A 327 17.19 11.75 13.05
CA PRO A 327 17.72 12.99 12.51
C PRO A 327 16.81 14.16 12.92
N SER A 328 17.42 15.30 13.29
CA SER A 328 16.66 16.49 13.68
C SER A 328 15.91 17.04 12.47
N ASP A 329 14.59 17.18 12.60
CA ASP A 329 13.73 17.91 11.65
C ASP A 329 13.86 19.43 11.79
N ASP A 330 14.61 19.93 12.78
CA ASP A 330 14.80 21.36 12.99
C ASP A 330 15.91 21.90 12.05
N PRO A 331 15.56 22.74 11.05
CA PRO A 331 16.56 23.39 10.22
C PRO A 331 17.42 24.42 10.97
N TRP A 332 17.17 24.64 12.27
CA TRP A 332 17.90 25.57 13.15
C TRP A 332 18.59 24.92 14.36
N ALA A 333 18.66 23.59 14.44
CA ALA A 333 19.41 22.86 15.48
C ALA A 333 20.94 22.88 15.25
#